data_AF-A0A0C9ZGF6-F1
#
_entry.id   AF-A0A0C9ZGF6-F1
#
_cell.length_a   1.000
_cell.length_b   1.000
_cell.length_c   1.000
_cell.angle_alpha   90.00
_cell.angle_beta   90.00
_cell.angle_gamma   90.00
#
_symmetry.space_group_name_H-M   'P 1'
#
loop_
_entity.id
_entity.type
_entity.pdbx_description
1 polymer ?
#
loop_
_entity_poly.entity_id
_entity_poly.type
_entity_poly.pdbx_seq_one_letter_code
_entity_poly.pdbx_strand_id
1 'polypeptide(L)'
;MVINRNSATDEECRRESFDDPTSSCLPLPSMFGIEYCKANKFHRLAQMELELRIGQANDALHGLHLALADKAVIFRGAVRPATNYSMRTWAGHMIHSIDSSIKQWAVIYRRCWVAMLALGAGLDILEHYQELEKSHLSSTMATFTQGAHEHHGSQLPWFWTIDIPKDTNSKSWLSEFYHIHWLCAKAAQDCWEEEEELVTSKFQWVINYFQYQAKRWNGTYMDHKSAGNHGAACYAARQKAMESQTRVPHNSGAV
;
A
#
# COMPACT_ATOMS: atom_id res chain seq x y z
N MET A 1 16.69 7.58 43.89
CA MET A 1 15.54 8.43 43.49
C MET A 1 14.53 7.50 42.85
N VAL A 2 13.47 7.19 43.59
CA VAL A 2 12.45 6.19 43.24
C VAL A 2 11.44 6.87 42.32
N ILE A 3 11.28 6.38 41.09
CA ILE A 3 10.17 6.78 40.23
C ILE A 3 9.19 5.62 40.20
N ASN A 4 8.11 5.82 40.94
CA ASN A 4 6.90 5.01 40.97
C ASN A 4 6.21 5.11 39.59
N ARG A 5 6.07 3.99 38.87
CA ARG A 5 5.23 3.87 37.68
C ARG A 5 4.19 2.79 37.94
N ASN A 6 3.01 3.20 38.38
CA ASN A 6 1.79 2.42 38.31
C ASN A 6 0.66 3.36 37.91
N SER A 7 0.31 3.36 36.63
CA SER A 7 -1.02 3.73 36.13
C SER A 7 -1.23 3.09 34.75
N ALA A 8 -1.66 1.83 34.81
CA ALA A 8 -2.65 1.17 33.96
C ALA A 8 -2.99 1.85 32.61
N THR A 9 -2.42 1.31 31.54
CA THR A 9 -3.15 0.65 30.43
C THR A 9 -2.11 -0.06 29.57
N ASP A 10 -1.76 -1.29 29.94
CA ASP A 10 -1.06 -2.21 29.05
C ASP A 10 -2.06 -2.62 27.96
N GLU A 11 -2.04 -1.91 26.83
CA GLU A 11 -2.63 -2.40 25.58
C GLU A 11 -1.69 -3.52 25.10
N GLU A 12 -1.99 -4.72 25.59
CA GLU A 12 -1.32 -5.99 25.35
C GLU A 12 -0.92 -6.13 23.88
N CYS A 13 0.38 -6.06 23.62
CA CYS A 13 0.98 -6.64 22.43
C CYS A 13 0.66 -8.13 22.51
N ARG A 14 -0.44 -8.54 21.85
CA ARG A 14 -0.81 -9.94 21.68
C ARG A 14 0.46 -10.65 21.20
N ARG A 15 1.07 -11.42 22.09
CA ARG A 15 2.00 -12.48 21.72
C ARG A 15 1.16 -13.38 20.83
N GLU A 16 1.32 -13.24 19.52
CA GLU A 16 0.75 -14.17 18.57
C GLU A 16 1.30 -15.54 18.98
N SER A 17 0.40 -16.38 19.49
CA SER A 17 0.68 -17.80 19.74
C SER A 17 1.09 -18.41 18.41
N PHE A 18 2.34 -18.89 18.35
CA PHE A 18 2.94 -19.62 17.24
C PHE A 18 2.30 -21.02 17.06
N ASP A 19 0.97 -21.10 16.90
CA ASP A 19 0.25 -22.37 16.79
C ASP A 19 -0.28 -22.67 15.37
N ASP A 20 0.13 -21.90 14.35
CA ASP A 20 -0.11 -22.26 12.95
C ASP A 20 1.22 -22.60 12.23
N PRO A 21 1.48 -23.86 11.85
CA PRO A 21 2.73 -24.28 11.22
C PRO A 21 2.94 -23.69 9.82
N THR A 22 1.91 -23.05 9.24
CA THR A 22 1.98 -22.26 8.00
C THR A 22 2.23 -20.77 8.22
N SER A 23 2.10 -20.27 9.45
CA SER A 23 2.38 -18.87 9.83
C SER A 23 3.79 -18.76 10.43
N SER A 24 4.80 -19.18 9.68
CA SER A 24 6.19 -18.95 10.09
C SER A 24 6.55 -17.49 9.80
N CYS A 25 6.34 -16.62 10.79
CA CYS A 25 6.89 -15.27 10.76
C CYS A 25 8.41 -15.38 10.59
N LEU A 26 8.96 -14.82 9.51
CA LEU A 26 10.40 -14.83 9.27
C LEU A 26 11.10 -14.09 10.41
N PRO A 27 12.04 -14.72 11.13
CA PRO A 27 12.72 -14.06 12.24
C PRO A 27 13.66 -12.99 11.68
N LEU A 28 13.25 -11.72 11.80
CA LEU A 28 14.02 -10.58 11.35
C LEU A 28 15.06 -10.13 12.40
N PRO A 29 16.21 -9.57 11.98
CA PRO A 29 17.22 -9.02 12.90
C PRO A 29 16.69 -8.12 14.02
N SER A 30 15.65 -7.32 13.75
CA SER A 30 15.01 -6.44 14.74
C SER A 30 14.41 -7.19 15.94
N MET A 31 14.08 -8.48 15.79
CA MET A 31 13.52 -9.32 16.85
C MET A 31 14.57 -9.71 17.91
N PHE A 32 15.84 -9.77 17.50
CA PHE A 32 16.94 -10.17 18.37
C PHE A 32 17.69 -8.99 18.98
N GLY A 33 17.55 -7.81 18.38
CA GLY A 33 18.23 -6.59 18.79
C GLY A 33 19.68 -6.49 18.31
N ILE A 34 20.20 -5.27 18.30
CA ILE A 34 21.48 -4.95 17.69
C ILE A 34 22.68 -5.64 18.35
N GLU A 35 22.68 -5.79 19.68
CA GLU A 35 23.81 -6.40 20.40
C GLU A 35 23.95 -7.89 20.09
N TYR A 36 22.83 -8.61 19.98
CA TYR A 36 22.82 -10.00 19.52
C TYR A 36 23.28 -10.11 18.06
N CYS A 37 22.83 -9.19 17.20
CA CYS A 37 23.23 -9.17 15.78
C CYS A 37 24.74 -8.93 15.62
N LYS A 38 25.35 -8.05 16.42
CA LYS A 38 26.80 -7.82 16.44
C LYS A 38 27.56 -9.06 16.90
N ALA A 39 27.14 -9.67 18.01
CA ALA A 39 27.78 -10.88 18.57
C ALA A 39 27.79 -12.06 17.58
N ASN A 40 26.72 -12.20 16.79
CA ASN A 40 26.56 -13.29 15.83
C ASN A 40 26.97 -12.94 14.38
N LYS A 41 27.63 -11.80 14.17
CA LYS A 41 28.10 -11.31 12.85
C LYS A 41 26.96 -11.06 11.83
N PHE A 42 25.73 -10.87 12.28
CA PHE A 42 24.56 -10.50 11.45
C PHE A 42 24.40 -8.99 11.24
N HIS A 43 25.39 -8.18 11.62
CA HIS A 43 25.34 -6.71 11.52
C HIS A 43 24.95 -6.18 10.13
N ARG A 44 25.41 -6.83 9.05
CA ARG A 44 25.05 -6.44 7.67
C ARG A 44 23.56 -6.66 7.36
N LEU A 45 22.98 -7.76 7.87
CA LEU A 45 21.55 -8.02 7.73
C LEU A 45 20.71 -7.03 8.54
N ALA A 46 21.18 -6.67 9.74
CA ALA A 46 20.55 -5.64 10.55
C ALA A 46 20.55 -4.26 9.85
N GLN A 47 21.63 -3.91 9.14
CA GLN A 47 21.68 -2.68 8.34
C GLN A 47 20.72 -2.72 7.15
N MET A 48 20.68 -3.84 6.42
CA MET A 48 19.73 -4.02 5.31
C MET A 48 18.28 -3.94 5.78
N GLU A 49 17.97 -4.54 6.94
CA GLU A 49 16.64 -4.41 7.52
C GLU A 49 16.35 -2.96 7.90
N LEU A 50 17.31 -2.23 8.49
CA LEU A 50 17.12 -0.83 8.86
C LEU A 50 16.73 0.03 7.64
N GLU A 51 17.46 -0.10 6.53
CA GLU A 51 17.14 0.58 5.27
C GLU A 51 15.73 0.21 4.76
N LEU A 52 15.36 -1.07 4.84
CA LEU A 52 14.03 -1.52 4.48
C LEU A 52 12.94 -0.95 5.39
N ARG A 53 13.18 -0.85 6.70
CA ARG A 53 12.24 -0.23 7.66
C ARG A 53 12.06 1.26 7.38
N ILE A 54 13.11 1.96 6.95
CA ILE A 54 13.04 3.37 6.56
C ILE A 54 12.12 3.53 5.35
N GLY A 55 12.30 2.70 4.31
CA GLY A 55 11.38 2.67 3.17
C GLY A 55 9.94 2.39 3.57
N GLN A 56 9.71 1.35 4.39
CA GLN A 56 8.37 1.01 4.89
C GLN A 56 7.73 2.11 5.74
N ALA A 57 8.53 2.83 6.53
CA ALA A 57 8.06 3.96 7.32
C ALA A 57 7.62 5.11 6.42
N ASN A 58 8.39 5.43 5.37
CA ASN A 58 8.03 6.44 4.38
C ASN A 58 6.73 6.07 3.65
N ASP A 59 6.60 4.83 3.19
CA ASP A 59 5.38 4.36 2.52
C ASP A 59 4.16 4.45 3.46
N ALA A 60 4.34 4.08 4.73
CA ALA A 60 3.28 4.15 5.73
C ALA A 60 2.89 5.60 6.07
N LEU A 61 3.85 6.52 6.16
CA LEU A 61 3.58 7.94 6.37
C LEU A 61 2.89 8.56 5.16
N HIS A 62 3.31 8.22 3.94
CA HIS A 62 2.66 8.67 2.72
C HIS A 62 1.21 8.17 2.64
N GLY A 63 0.99 6.87 2.89
CA GLY A 63 -0.36 6.30 2.96
C GLY A 63 -1.22 6.96 4.05
N LEU A 64 -0.63 7.31 5.19
CA LEU A 64 -1.29 8.06 6.25
C LEU A 64 -1.68 9.48 5.81
N HIS A 65 -0.81 10.20 5.10
CA HIS A 65 -1.10 11.52 4.55
C HIS A 65 -2.27 11.49 3.59
N LEU A 66 -2.25 10.56 2.61
CA LEU A 66 -3.32 10.40 1.62
C LEU A 66 -4.66 10.07 2.30
N ALA A 67 -4.68 9.11 3.24
CA ALA A 67 -5.90 8.73 3.93
C ALA A 67 -6.48 9.88 4.78
N LEU A 68 -5.63 10.71 5.41
CA LEU A 68 -6.06 11.90 6.12
C LEU A 68 -6.59 12.99 5.16
N ALA A 69 -5.97 13.14 3.99
CA ALA A 69 -6.45 14.01 2.91
C ALA A 69 -7.86 13.61 2.45
N ASP A 70 -8.02 12.34 2.08
CA ASP A 70 -9.28 11.77 1.62
C ASP A 70 -10.38 11.95 2.66
N LYS A 71 -10.06 11.69 3.93
CA LYS A 71 -10.99 11.90 5.04
C LYS A 71 -11.45 13.35 5.11
N ALA A 72 -10.53 14.32 4.97
CA ALA A 72 -10.86 15.73 4.97
C ALA A 72 -11.74 16.14 3.78
N VAL A 73 -11.42 15.64 2.58
CA VAL A 73 -12.21 15.89 1.35
C VAL A 73 -13.61 15.33 1.50
N ILE A 74 -13.76 14.07 1.91
CA ILE A 74 -15.06 13.42 2.10
C ILE A 74 -15.88 14.09 3.20
N PHE A 75 -15.23 14.52 4.28
CA PHE A 75 -15.93 15.26 5.33
C PHE A 75 -16.55 16.55 4.80
N ARG A 76 -15.83 17.27 3.94
CA ARG A 76 -16.32 18.52 3.33
C ARG A 76 -17.35 18.28 2.22
N GLY A 77 -17.12 17.30 1.35
CA GLY A 77 -17.89 17.08 0.13
C GLY A 77 -19.09 16.14 0.28
N ALA A 78 -19.04 15.19 1.22
CA ALA A 78 -20.11 14.20 1.42
C ALA A 78 -20.79 14.34 2.78
N VAL A 79 -20.03 14.50 3.87
CA VAL A 79 -20.59 14.45 5.23
C VAL A 79 -21.32 15.74 5.59
N ARG A 80 -20.70 16.91 5.38
CA ARG A 80 -21.31 18.22 5.67
C ARG A 80 -22.58 18.51 4.87
N PRO A 81 -22.62 18.27 3.54
CA PRO A 81 -23.81 18.54 2.75
C PRO A 81 -24.84 17.40 2.77
N ALA A 82 -24.59 16.29 3.49
CA ALA A 82 -25.54 15.18 3.53
C ALA A 82 -26.86 15.58 4.20
N THR A 83 -27.91 15.69 3.40
CA THR A 83 -29.26 16.07 3.86
C THR A 83 -30.13 14.86 4.18
N ASN A 84 -29.98 13.78 3.44
CA ASN A 84 -30.82 12.59 3.56
C ASN A 84 -30.13 11.42 4.29
N TYR A 85 -30.93 10.47 4.78
CA TYR A 85 -30.44 9.32 5.54
C TYR A 85 -29.45 8.46 4.73
N SER A 86 -29.76 8.20 3.46
CA SER A 86 -28.93 7.38 2.58
C SER A 86 -27.51 7.97 2.39
N MET A 87 -27.42 9.27 2.10
CA MET A 87 -26.14 9.98 1.96
C MET A 87 -25.35 9.99 3.26
N ARG A 88 -26.02 10.16 4.41
CA ARG A 88 -25.36 10.10 5.73
C ARG A 88 -24.78 8.71 6.00
N THR A 89 -25.53 7.65 5.71
CA THR A 89 -25.08 6.28 5.87
C THR A 89 -23.93 5.94 4.94
N TRP A 90 -24.03 6.32 3.65
CA TRP A 90 -22.97 6.14 2.67
C TRP A 90 -21.69 6.88 3.06
N ALA A 91 -21.80 8.16 3.43
CA ALA A 91 -20.66 8.96 3.88
C ALA A 91 -20.03 8.37 5.16
N GLY A 92 -20.86 7.87 6.08
CA GLY A 92 -20.39 7.15 7.28
C GLY A 92 -19.60 5.90 6.93
N HIS A 93 -20.10 5.07 6.01
CA HIS A 93 -19.39 3.88 5.53
C HIS A 93 -18.01 4.23 4.94
N MET A 94 -17.95 5.30 4.15
CA MET A 94 -16.71 5.74 3.53
C MET A 94 -15.69 6.26 4.56
N ILE A 95 -16.13 7.03 5.56
CA ILE A 95 -15.27 7.43 6.69
C ILE A 95 -14.75 6.20 7.43
N HIS A 96 -15.59 5.21 7.72
CA HIS A 96 -15.16 4.00 8.44
C HIS A 96 -14.11 3.20 7.67
N SER A 97 -14.22 3.13 6.34
CA SER A 97 -13.21 2.51 5.48
C SER A 97 -11.87 3.25 5.57
N ILE A 98 -11.90 4.58 5.47
CA ILE A 98 -10.70 5.41 5.56
C ILE A 98 -10.09 5.35 6.97
N ASP A 99 -10.90 5.35 8.02
CA ASP A 99 -10.42 5.19 9.40
C ASP A 99 -9.75 3.84 9.63
N SER A 100 -10.21 2.80 8.95
CA SER A 100 -9.56 1.48 8.99
C SER A 100 -8.19 1.54 8.31
N SER A 101 -8.09 2.26 7.19
CA SER A 101 -6.82 2.49 6.48
C SER A 101 -5.84 3.32 7.32
N ILE A 102 -6.29 4.42 7.94
CA ILE A 102 -5.49 5.25 8.86
C ILE A 102 -4.92 4.40 10.00
N LYS A 103 -5.75 3.55 10.61
CA LYS A 103 -5.31 2.63 11.68
C LYS A 103 -4.26 1.65 11.17
N GLN A 104 -4.46 1.08 9.99
CA GLN A 104 -3.51 0.15 9.39
C GLN A 104 -2.15 0.81 9.15
N TRP A 105 -2.12 1.99 8.52
CA TRP A 105 -0.88 2.73 8.28
C TRP A 105 -0.17 3.12 9.58
N ALA A 106 -0.92 3.58 10.59
CA ALA A 106 -0.36 3.88 11.90
C ALA A 106 0.27 2.65 12.57
N VAL A 107 -0.34 1.46 12.43
CA VAL A 107 0.21 0.20 12.96
C VAL A 107 1.49 -0.19 12.23
N ILE A 108 1.51 -0.10 10.90
CA ILE A 108 2.69 -0.42 10.09
C ILE A 108 3.84 0.52 10.47
N TYR A 109 3.59 1.82 10.54
CA TYR A 109 4.59 2.81 10.93
C TYR A 109 5.16 2.52 12.32
N ARG A 110 4.30 2.30 13.33
CA ARG A 110 4.75 1.99 14.70
C ARG A 110 5.60 0.73 14.75
N ARG A 111 5.26 -0.32 13.98
CA ARG A 111 6.06 -1.54 13.88
C ARG A 111 7.44 -1.25 13.29
N CYS A 112 7.51 -0.42 12.26
CA CYS A 112 8.80 0.00 11.67
C CYS A 112 9.63 0.81 12.68
N TRP A 113 9.01 1.75 13.39
CA TRP A 113 9.69 2.57 14.39
C TRP A 113 10.27 1.75 15.55
N VAL A 114 9.51 0.78 16.09
CA VAL A 114 10.02 -0.15 17.11
C VAL A 114 11.18 -1.00 16.57
N ALA A 115 11.08 -1.45 15.32
CA ALA A 115 12.16 -2.21 14.68
C ALA A 115 13.43 -1.35 14.50
N MET A 116 13.30 -0.09 14.09
CA MET A 116 14.43 0.85 13.99
C MET A 116 15.13 1.06 15.33
N LEU A 117 14.36 1.22 16.42
CA LEU A 117 14.91 1.32 17.77
C LEU A 117 15.67 0.05 18.17
N ALA A 118 15.12 -1.13 17.90
CA ALA A 118 15.77 -2.40 18.23
C ALA A 118 17.07 -2.65 17.43
N LEU A 119 17.13 -2.15 16.20
CA LEU A 119 18.31 -2.19 15.33
C LEU A 119 19.36 -1.14 15.69
N GLY A 120 19.08 -0.24 16.64
CA GLY A 120 20.00 0.81 17.05
C GLY A 120 20.18 1.88 15.98
N ALA A 121 19.08 2.32 15.36
CA ALA A 121 19.07 3.43 14.41
C ALA A 121 19.79 4.66 15.00
N GLY A 122 20.46 5.42 14.13
CA GLY A 122 21.15 6.64 14.51
C GLY A 122 20.19 7.70 15.08
N LEU A 123 20.73 8.61 15.90
CA LEU A 123 19.97 9.71 16.49
C LEU A 123 19.37 10.64 15.43
N ASP A 124 20.05 10.78 14.29
CA ASP A 124 19.59 11.50 13.10
C ASP A 124 18.30 10.89 12.53
N ILE A 125 18.25 9.56 12.41
CA ILE A 125 17.07 8.83 11.93
C ILE A 125 15.93 8.96 12.94
N LEU A 126 16.22 8.86 14.24
CA LEU A 126 15.19 8.95 15.29
C LEU A 126 14.67 10.38 15.53
N GLU A 127 15.46 11.42 15.23
CA GLU A 127 14.99 12.80 15.22
C GLU A 127 14.00 13.04 14.08
N HIS A 128 14.25 12.40 12.92
CA HIS A 128 13.42 12.47 11.73
C HIS A 128 12.13 11.64 11.86
N TYR A 129 12.23 10.39 12.32
CA TYR A 129 11.11 9.46 12.53
C TYR A 129 10.74 9.37 14.00
N GLN A 130 9.76 10.19 14.42
CA GLN A 130 9.34 10.24 15.82
C GLN A 130 8.19 9.26 16.11
N GLU A 131 7.85 9.09 17.39
CA GLU A 131 6.74 8.23 17.78
C GLU A 131 5.40 8.82 17.28
N LEU A 132 4.52 7.95 16.77
CA LEU A 132 3.21 8.35 16.26
C LEU A 132 2.14 8.17 17.34
N GLU A 133 1.81 9.23 18.08
CA GLU A 133 0.72 9.22 19.06
C GLU A 133 -0.69 9.25 18.45
N LYS A 134 -1.69 8.75 19.21
CA LYS A 134 -3.11 8.83 18.82
C LYS A 134 -3.59 10.31 18.79
N SER A 135 -3.03 11.16 19.65
CA SER A 135 -3.31 12.60 19.76
C SER A 135 -3.03 13.35 18.44
N HIS A 136 -1.94 13.00 17.76
CA HIS A 136 -1.52 13.62 16.50
C HIS A 136 -2.55 13.46 15.39
N LEU A 137 -3.18 12.28 15.29
CA LEU A 137 -4.20 12.00 14.28
C LEU A 137 -5.48 12.81 14.52
N SER A 138 -5.89 12.94 15.79
CA SER A 138 -7.05 13.75 16.19
C SER A 138 -6.84 15.24 15.94
N SER A 139 -5.67 15.78 16.32
CA SER A 139 -5.32 17.19 16.10
C SER A 139 -5.30 17.57 14.63
N THR A 140 -4.81 16.67 13.78
CA THR A 140 -4.77 16.85 12.33
C THR A 140 -6.18 17.00 11.73
N MET A 141 -7.12 16.14 12.15
CA MET A 141 -8.50 16.22 11.68
C MET A 141 -9.18 17.53 12.10
N ALA A 142 -8.90 18.03 13.31
CA ALA A 142 -9.44 19.31 13.77
C ALA A 142 -8.99 20.46 12.87
N THR A 143 -7.70 20.51 12.51
CA THR A 143 -7.13 21.51 11.61
C THR A 143 -7.79 21.49 10.22
N PHE A 144 -8.01 20.30 9.64
CA PHE A 144 -8.65 20.20 8.33
C PHE A 144 -10.15 20.53 8.33
N THR A 145 -10.86 20.30 9.44
CA THR A 145 -12.31 20.53 9.54
C THR A 145 -12.67 21.97 9.87
N GLN A 146 -11.91 22.67 10.70
CA GLN A 146 -12.27 24.03 11.14
C GLN A 146 -12.18 25.08 10.03
N GLY A 147 -11.50 24.78 8.91
CA GLY A 147 -11.26 25.77 7.86
C GLY A 147 -10.17 26.76 8.32
N ALA A 148 -9.46 27.35 7.38
CA ALA A 148 -8.34 28.25 7.61
C ALA A 148 -8.78 29.61 8.20
N HIS A 149 -9.61 29.63 9.25
CA HIS A 149 -9.87 30.83 10.03
C HIS A 149 -8.88 30.87 11.20
N GLU A 150 -7.80 31.62 10.96
CA GLU A 150 -7.03 32.39 11.95
C GLU A 150 -6.83 31.76 13.34
N HIS A 151 -6.32 30.54 13.40
CA HIS A 151 -5.50 30.14 14.54
C HIS A 151 -4.11 29.75 14.07
N HIS A 152 -3.29 30.80 13.96
CA HIS A 152 -1.83 30.72 13.99
C HIS A 152 -1.42 30.10 15.34
N GLY A 153 -1.12 28.79 15.38
CA GLY A 153 -0.49 28.21 16.56
C GLY A 153 -0.66 26.72 16.82
N SER A 154 -1.55 25.98 16.15
CA SER A 154 -1.56 24.53 16.26
C SER A 154 -0.37 23.97 15.46
N GLN A 155 0.76 23.75 16.15
CA GLN A 155 1.86 22.94 15.63
C GLN A 155 1.27 21.64 15.09
N LEU A 156 1.35 21.47 13.77
CA LEU A 156 1.01 20.21 13.15
C LEU A 156 1.93 19.13 13.71
N PRO A 157 1.45 17.89 13.79
CA PRO A 157 2.32 16.77 14.10
C PRO A 157 3.54 16.73 13.18
N TRP A 158 4.67 16.33 13.75
CA TRP A 158 5.98 16.25 13.10
C TRP A 158 5.96 15.50 11.76
N PHE A 159 5.09 14.51 11.60
CA PHE A 159 5.02 13.67 10.40
C PHE A 159 4.51 14.42 9.16
N TRP A 160 3.94 15.61 9.31
CA TRP A 160 3.57 16.49 8.19
C TRP A 160 4.75 17.31 7.66
N THR A 161 5.78 17.52 8.47
CA THR A 161 6.94 18.35 8.13
C THR A 161 8.17 17.53 7.75
N ILE A 162 8.02 16.21 7.60
CA ILE A 162 9.14 15.30 7.40
C ILE A 162 9.86 15.56 6.07
N ASP A 163 9.10 15.85 5.01
CA ASP A 163 9.64 16.09 3.65
C ASP A 163 9.62 17.58 3.24
N ILE A 164 9.20 18.47 4.13
CA ILE A 164 9.08 19.90 3.82
C ILE A 164 10.33 20.63 4.34
N PRO A 165 11.08 21.34 3.48
CA PRO A 165 12.17 22.20 3.91
C PRO A 165 11.72 23.18 4.99
N LYS A 166 12.50 23.26 6.07
CA LYS A 166 12.18 24.00 7.32
C LYS A 166 11.96 25.51 7.12
N ASP A 167 12.31 26.03 5.96
CA ASP A 167 12.18 27.44 5.53
C ASP A 167 10.86 27.74 4.80
N THR A 168 10.01 26.75 4.55
CA THR A 168 8.73 26.94 3.86
C THR A 168 7.67 27.56 4.79
N ASN A 169 7.22 28.76 4.46
CA ASN A 169 6.27 29.54 5.27
C ASN A 169 4.95 28.78 5.53
N SER A 170 4.42 28.85 6.76
CA SER A 170 3.24 28.12 7.27
C SER A 170 1.92 28.35 6.51
N LYS A 171 1.83 29.33 5.59
CA LYS A 171 0.66 29.51 4.71
C LYS A 171 0.76 28.72 3.40
N SER A 172 1.97 28.26 3.03
CA SER A 172 2.25 27.52 1.79
C SER A 172 1.94 26.03 1.91
N TRP A 173 2.12 25.42 3.09
CA TRP A 173 2.10 23.96 3.22
C TRP A 173 0.73 23.32 2.95
N LEU A 174 -0.39 23.95 3.32
CA LEU A 174 -1.72 23.37 3.09
C LEU A 174 -2.05 23.36 1.59
N SER A 175 -1.61 24.40 0.88
CA SER A 175 -1.65 24.47 -0.58
C SER A 175 -0.74 23.43 -1.20
N GLU A 176 0.48 23.28 -0.68
CA GLU A 176 1.46 22.28 -1.14
C GLU A 176 0.92 20.86 -0.92
N PHE A 177 0.28 20.61 0.21
CA PHE A 177 -0.36 19.34 0.54
C PHE A 177 -1.49 19.01 -0.43
N TYR A 178 -2.41 19.94 -0.69
CA TYR A 178 -3.46 19.71 -1.68
C TYR A 178 -2.89 19.53 -3.09
N HIS A 179 -1.80 20.22 -3.43
CA HIS A 179 -1.11 20.09 -4.70
C HIS A 179 -0.44 18.71 -4.84
N ILE A 180 0.33 18.26 -3.85
CA ILE A 180 0.95 16.92 -3.82
C ILE A 180 -0.13 15.84 -3.85
N HIS A 181 -1.17 15.96 -3.03
CA HIS A 181 -2.27 15.02 -3.03
C HIS A 181 -2.96 14.95 -4.39
N TRP A 182 -3.20 16.09 -5.03
CA TRP A 182 -3.74 16.13 -6.39
C TRP A 182 -2.78 15.48 -7.40
N LEU A 183 -1.48 15.75 -7.33
CA LEU A 183 -0.48 15.12 -8.20
C LEU A 183 -0.45 13.60 -8.01
N CYS A 184 -0.50 13.10 -6.79
CA CYS A 184 -0.56 11.67 -6.49
C CYS A 184 -1.86 11.05 -7.01
N ALA A 185 -3.00 11.69 -6.79
CA ALA A 185 -4.28 11.23 -7.32
C ALA A 185 -4.28 11.21 -8.85
N LYS A 186 -3.66 12.21 -9.49
CA LYS A 186 -3.51 12.27 -10.95
C LYS A 186 -2.58 11.17 -11.46
N ALA A 187 -1.44 10.96 -10.83
CA ALA A 187 -0.51 9.89 -11.19
C ALA A 187 -1.15 8.50 -11.04
N ALA A 188 -1.94 8.28 -9.97
CA ALA A 188 -2.68 7.04 -9.78
C ALA A 188 -3.73 6.83 -10.88
N GLN A 189 -4.47 7.89 -11.23
CA GLN A 189 -5.39 7.86 -12.38
C GLN A 189 -4.66 7.49 -13.66
N ASP A 190 -3.55 8.17 -13.97
CA ASP A 190 -2.77 7.94 -15.20
C ASP A 190 -2.23 6.50 -15.26
N CYS A 191 -1.78 5.95 -14.11
CA CYS A 191 -1.36 4.55 -14.02
C CYS A 191 -2.52 3.58 -14.26
N TRP A 192 -3.72 3.87 -13.74
CA TRP A 192 -4.90 3.02 -13.99
C TRP A 192 -5.36 3.08 -15.45
N GLU A 193 -5.31 4.26 -16.07
CA GLU A 193 -5.59 4.41 -17.50
C GLU A 193 -4.58 3.62 -18.35
N GLU A 194 -3.29 3.67 -18.02
CA GLU A 194 -2.26 2.85 -18.67
C GLU A 194 -2.50 1.35 -18.42
N GLU A 195 -2.82 0.95 -17.19
CA GLU A 195 -3.07 -0.46 -16.84
C GLU A 195 -4.27 -1.02 -17.60
N GLU A 196 -5.34 -0.24 -17.78
CA GLU A 196 -6.51 -0.64 -18.58
C GLU A 196 -6.12 -0.92 -20.04
N GLU A 197 -5.33 -0.04 -20.65
CA GLU A 197 -4.82 -0.23 -22.02
C GLU A 197 -3.90 -1.45 -22.11
N LEU A 198 -2.98 -1.61 -21.15
CA LEU A 198 -2.07 -2.74 -21.08
C LEU A 198 -2.81 -4.06 -20.88
N VAL A 199 -3.82 -4.10 -20.02
CA VAL A 199 -4.63 -5.31 -19.76
C VAL A 199 -5.37 -5.70 -21.03
N THR A 200 -6.00 -4.75 -21.71
CA THR A 200 -6.70 -4.98 -22.99
C THR A 200 -5.73 -5.52 -24.05
N SER A 201 -4.56 -4.89 -24.17
CA SER A 201 -3.51 -5.31 -25.10
C SER A 201 -2.95 -6.69 -24.77
N LYS A 202 -2.72 -6.98 -23.48
CA LYS A 202 -2.25 -8.29 -23.00
C LYS A 202 -3.28 -9.37 -23.30
N PHE A 203 -4.57 -9.13 -23.08
CA PHE A 203 -5.63 -10.08 -23.45
C PHE A 203 -5.58 -10.37 -24.96
N GLN A 204 -5.46 -9.34 -25.79
CA GLN A 204 -5.38 -9.51 -27.23
C GLN A 204 -4.11 -10.29 -27.65
N TRP A 205 -2.97 -10.02 -27.02
CA TRP A 205 -1.73 -10.75 -27.23
C TRP A 205 -1.86 -12.23 -26.86
N VAL A 206 -2.49 -12.54 -25.73
CA VAL A 206 -2.75 -13.91 -25.29
C VAL A 206 -3.61 -14.65 -26.32
N ILE A 207 -4.68 -14.04 -26.82
CA ILE A 207 -5.53 -14.61 -27.86
C ILE A 207 -4.73 -14.85 -29.15
N ASN A 208 -3.96 -13.86 -29.60
CA ASN A 208 -3.13 -13.97 -30.80
C ASN A 208 -2.07 -15.08 -30.67
N TYR A 209 -1.49 -15.23 -29.48
CA TYR A 209 -0.52 -16.28 -29.18
C TYR A 209 -1.14 -17.68 -29.27
N PHE A 210 -2.31 -17.89 -28.66
CA PHE A 210 -3.05 -19.16 -28.77
C PHE A 210 -3.42 -19.47 -30.23
N GLN A 211 -3.85 -18.48 -31.01
CA GLN A 211 -4.12 -18.65 -32.44
C GLN A 211 -2.86 -19.00 -33.24
N TYR A 212 -1.73 -18.35 -32.93
CA TYR A 212 -0.44 -18.66 -33.54
C TYR A 212 -0.02 -20.10 -33.23
N GLN A 213 -0.16 -20.54 -31.97
CA GLN A 213 0.15 -21.91 -31.58
C GLN A 213 -0.77 -22.93 -32.26
N ALA A 214 -2.07 -22.65 -32.35
CA ALA A 214 -3.01 -23.50 -33.09
C ALA A 214 -2.62 -23.65 -34.58
N LYS A 215 -2.16 -22.56 -35.23
CA LYS A 215 -1.65 -22.60 -36.61
C LYS A 215 -0.36 -23.43 -36.72
N ARG A 216 0.56 -23.29 -35.76
CA ARG A 216 1.82 -24.06 -35.71
C ARG A 216 1.58 -25.56 -35.54
N TRP A 217 0.68 -25.93 -34.62
CA TRP A 217 0.24 -27.32 -34.45
C TRP A 217 -0.47 -27.86 -35.69
N ASN A 218 -1.21 -27.02 -36.42
CA ASN A 218 -1.83 -27.41 -37.67
C ASN A 218 -0.81 -27.73 -38.77
N GLY A 219 0.29 -26.96 -38.88
CA GLY A 219 1.40 -27.29 -39.79
C GLY A 219 2.03 -28.64 -39.45
N THR A 220 2.36 -28.82 -38.17
CA THR A 220 2.94 -30.08 -37.65
C THR A 220 2.01 -31.29 -37.89
N TYR A 221 0.69 -31.10 -37.74
CA TYR A 221 -0.32 -32.11 -38.08
C TYR A 221 -0.27 -32.51 -39.56
N MET A 222 -0.22 -31.53 -40.47
CA MET A 222 -0.19 -31.80 -41.91
C MET A 222 1.10 -32.52 -42.32
N ASP A 223 2.25 -32.13 -41.75
CA ASP A 223 3.54 -32.77 -42.04
C ASP A 223 3.55 -34.24 -41.63
N HIS A 224 3.12 -34.55 -40.41
CA HIS A 224 3.05 -35.93 -39.92
C HIS A 224 1.99 -36.78 -40.63
N LYS A 225 0.87 -36.17 -41.03
CA LYS A 225 -0.17 -36.85 -41.81
C LYS A 225 0.37 -37.25 -43.18
N SER A 226 1.08 -36.34 -43.87
CA SER A 226 1.72 -36.60 -45.16
C SER A 226 2.85 -37.64 -45.06
N ALA A 227 3.57 -37.68 -43.93
CA ALA A 227 4.59 -38.69 -43.65
C ALA A 227 4.04 -40.05 -43.17
N GLY A 228 2.72 -40.21 -43.04
CA GLY A 228 2.09 -41.46 -42.57
C GLY A 228 2.26 -41.75 -41.08
N ASN A 229 2.73 -40.78 -40.27
CA ASN A 229 2.88 -40.93 -38.82
C ASN A 229 1.58 -40.54 -38.10
N HIS A 230 0.65 -41.50 -38.04
CA HIS A 230 -0.70 -41.31 -37.52
C HIS A 230 -0.74 -40.95 -36.02
N GLY A 231 0.19 -41.47 -35.22
CA GLY A 231 0.26 -41.19 -33.77
C GLY A 231 0.66 -39.73 -33.49
N ALA A 232 1.72 -39.26 -34.14
CA ALA A 232 2.15 -37.86 -34.02
C ALA A 232 1.10 -36.88 -34.58
N ALA A 233 0.43 -37.25 -35.68
CA ALA A 233 -0.68 -36.46 -36.21
C ALA A 233 -1.86 -36.36 -35.23
N CYS A 234 -2.24 -37.46 -34.56
CA CYS A 234 -3.33 -37.45 -33.57
C CYS A 234 -3.00 -36.53 -32.37
N TYR A 235 -1.76 -36.58 -31.87
CA TYR A 235 -1.31 -35.68 -30.79
C TYR A 235 -1.34 -34.21 -31.21
N ALA A 236 -0.81 -33.88 -32.40
CA ALA A 236 -0.84 -32.51 -32.92
C ALA A 236 -2.26 -31.98 -33.13
N ALA A 237 -3.19 -32.85 -33.57
CA ALA A 237 -4.61 -32.50 -33.69
C ALA A 237 -5.25 -32.18 -32.33
N ARG A 238 -4.92 -32.95 -31.28
CA ARG A 238 -5.37 -32.68 -29.91
C ARG A 238 -4.84 -31.34 -29.38
N GLN A 239 -3.55 -31.05 -29.58
CA GLN A 239 -2.94 -29.78 -29.17
C GLN A 239 -3.58 -28.59 -29.88
N LYS A 240 -3.79 -28.70 -31.20
CA LYS A 240 -4.53 -27.69 -31.97
C LYS A 240 -5.93 -27.44 -31.39
N ALA A 241 -6.67 -28.50 -31.06
CA ALA A 241 -8.03 -28.38 -30.54
C ALA A 241 -8.06 -27.61 -29.20
N MET A 242 -7.13 -27.93 -28.30
CA MET A 242 -6.96 -27.25 -27.00
C MET A 242 -6.69 -25.75 -27.19
N GLU A 243 -5.74 -25.39 -28.05
CA GLU A 243 -5.34 -24.00 -28.32
C GLU A 243 -6.44 -23.21 -29.06
N SER A 244 -7.38 -23.89 -29.72
CA SER A 244 -8.50 -23.26 -30.44
C SER A 244 -9.77 -23.04 -29.61
N GLN A 245 -9.84 -23.62 -28.40
CA GLN A 245 -11.01 -23.53 -27.51
C GLN A 245 -11.07 -22.23 -26.72
N THR A 246 -10.01 -21.42 -26.68
CA THR A 246 -9.93 -20.08 -26.07
C THR A 246 -10.67 -19.03 -26.91
N ARG A 247 -11.95 -19.27 -27.22
CA ARG A 247 -12.84 -18.30 -27.88
C ARG A 247 -13.19 -17.17 -26.91
N VAL A 248 -12.88 -15.95 -27.34
CA VAL A 248 -13.31 -14.69 -26.71
C VAL A 248 -14.84 -14.64 -26.68
N PRO A 249 -15.48 -14.25 -25.57
CA PRO A 249 -16.90 -13.88 -25.61
C PRO A 249 -17.05 -12.69 -26.57
N HIS A 250 -17.84 -12.84 -27.62
CA HIS A 250 -18.23 -11.72 -28.45
C HIS A 250 -19.00 -10.72 -27.58
N ASN A 251 -18.38 -9.57 -27.31
CA ASN A 251 -19.05 -8.45 -26.68
C ASN A 251 -20.01 -7.87 -27.74
N SER A 252 -21.24 -8.40 -27.79
CA SER A 252 -22.33 -7.76 -28.51
C SER A 252 -22.63 -6.45 -27.80
N GLY A 253 -22.29 -5.33 -28.45
CA GLY A 253 -22.44 -3.99 -27.90
C GLY A 253 -23.85 -3.74 -27.37
N ALA A 254 -23.91 -3.32 -26.11
CA ALA A 254 -25.06 -2.59 -25.59
C ALA A 254 -24.93 -1.14 -26.08
N VAL A 255 -25.75 -0.81 -27.08
CA VAL A 255 -26.19 0.56 -27.38
C VAL A 255 -27.32 0.92 -26.43
#